data_AF-A0A495A094-F1
#
_entry.id   AF-A0A495A094-F1
#
_cell.length_a   1.000
_cell.length_b   1.000
_cell.length_c   1.000
_cell.angle_alpha   90.00
_cell.angle_beta   90.00
_cell.angle_gamma   90.00
#
_symmetry.space_group_name_H-M   'P 1'
#
loop_
_entity.id
_entity.type
_entity.pdbx_description
1 polymer ?
#
loop_
_entity_poly.entity_id
_entity_poly.type
_entity_poly.pdbx_seq_one_letter_code
_entity_poly.pdbx_strand_id
1 'polypeptide(L)'
;MKFKLLLVSILLVGFLAACGSDGEDQTADNSASAEETTDVVTTASIVDNADAFADAVSENGTWIIAALNDLTIDEEVVVSGEFYDKDDSANDIYRKIAAYTQDDDHNITDSFTITVPKLTVQSENLNFQGGTLQGDVYVEANGFQLHETATVDGNIYFANADVEATAAIDGEVTGTVEVQ
;
A
#
# COMPACT_ATOMS: atom_id res chain seq x y z
N MET A 1 32.97 12.04 -34.01
CA MET A 1 32.48 12.20 -35.40
C MET A 1 30.98 12.46 -35.31
N LYS A 2 30.51 13.71 -35.14
CA LYS A 2 29.97 14.60 -36.18
C LYS A 2 29.17 13.88 -37.27
N PHE A 3 27.85 13.78 -37.11
CA PHE A 3 26.92 13.78 -38.24
C PHE A 3 25.81 14.80 -37.98
N LYS A 4 25.70 15.74 -38.93
CA LYS A 4 24.75 16.85 -39.02
C LYS A 4 23.91 16.59 -40.28
N LEU A 5 22.60 16.77 -40.18
CA LEU A 5 21.61 17.03 -41.26
C LEU A 5 20.26 17.08 -40.53
N LEU A 6 19.49 18.16 -40.32
CA LEU A 6 19.11 19.40 -41.02
C LEU A 6 18.21 19.22 -42.25
N LEU A 7 16.90 19.47 -42.07
CA LEU A 7 15.96 20.19 -42.97
C LEU A 7 14.56 20.19 -42.30
N VAL A 8 14.03 21.27 -41.72
CA VAL A 8 13.50 22.57 -42.25
C VAL A 8 12.10 22.46 -42.88
N SER A 9 11.12 22.98 -42.11
CA SER A 9 9.97 23.87 -42.47
C SER A 9 8.90 23.41 -43.47
N ILE A 10 7.62 23.56 -43.07
CA ILE A 10 6.71 24.54 -43.72
C ILE A 10 5.49 24.84 -42.84
N LEU A 11 5.26 26.15 -42.75
CA LEU A 11 4.20 26.94 -42.13
C LEU A 11 2.90 26.86 -42.95
N LEU A 12 1.72 26.90 -42.32
CA LEU A 12 0.52 27.47 -42.94
C LEU A 12 -0.45 28.03 -41.90
N VAL A 13 -0.67 29.33 -42.02
CA VAL A 13 -1.58 30.18 -41.26
C VAL A 13 -2.99 30.06 -41.84
N GLY A 14 -3.99 29.96 -40.96
CA GLY A 14 -5.40 30.19 -41.29
C GLY A 14 -5.98 31.27 -40.37
N PHE A 15 -6.08 32.49 -40.88
CA PHE A 15 -6.97 33.54 -40.36
C PHE A 15 -8.37 33.32 -40.94
N LEU A 16 -9.43 33.56 -40.17
CA LEU A 16 -10.60 34.37 -40.58
C LEU A 16 -11.62 34.48 -39.43
N ALA A 17 -12.01 35.73 -39.19
CA ALA A 17 -12.93 36.18 -38.16
C ALA A 17 -14.39 35.85 -38.48
N ALA A 18 -15.20 35.64 -37.43
CA ALA A 18 -16.63 35.83 -37.47
C ALA A 18 -17.02 36.82 -36.36
N CYS A 19 -17.50 37.99 -36.78
CA CYS A 19 -18.10 39.03 -35.96
C CYS A 19 -19.61 38.76 -35.87
N GLY A 20 -20.23 39.00 -34.71
CA GLY A 20 -21.67 38.82 -34.54
C GLY A 20 -22.24 39.31 -33.21
N SER A 21 -22.37 40.64 -33.10
CA SER A 21 -23.42 41.44 -32.42
C SER A 21 -23.89 41.15 -30.98
N ASP A 22 -23.73 42.20 -30.15
CA ASP A 22 -24.59 42.73 -29.07
C ASP A 22 -25.37 41.80 -28.12
N GLY A 23 -25.09 41.97 -26.83
CA GLY A 23 -25.95 41.61 -25.71
C GLY A 23 -25.27 41.84 -24.37
N GLU A 24 -25.48 43.01 -23.76
CA GLU A 24 -25.24 43.27 -22.34
C GLU A 24 -26.05 42.28 -21.47
N ASP A 25 -25.41 41.61 -20.49
CA ASP A 25 -25.69 41.79 -19.05
C ASP A 25 -25.07 40.69 -18.15
N GLN A 26 -24.75 41.12 -16.92
CA GLN A 26 -24.54 40.37 -15.68
C GLN A 26 -23.29 39.48 -15.50
N THR A 27 -22.33 40.09 -14.80
CA THR A 27 -21.65 39.52 -13.63
C THR A 27 -22.53 38.54 -12.83
N ALA A 28 -22.08 37.29 -12.75
CA ALA A 28 -22.33 36.40 -11.62
C ALA A 28 -21.04 35.60 -11.41
N ASP A 29 -20.22 36.10 -10.48
CA ASP A 29 -19.13 35.37 -9.86
C ASP A 29 -19.74 34.17 -9.13
N ASN A 30 -19.51 32.98 -9.66
CA ASN A 30 -19.81 31.73 -8.97
C ASN A 30 -18.55 30.87 -9.05
N SER A 31 -17.56 31.27 -8.25
CA SER A 31 -16.46 30.41 -7.82
C SER A 31 -17.03 29.24 -7.02
N ALA A 32 -17.56 28.25 -7.74
CA ALA A 32 -17.73 26.92 -7.22
C ALA A 32 -16.35 26.26 -7.30
N SER A 33 -15.67 26.26 -6.17
CA SER A 33 -14.53 25.38 -5.90
C SER A 33 -14.99 23.96 -6.19
N ALA A 34 -14.63 23.46 -7.38
CA ALA A 34 -14.62 22.04 -7.65
C ALA A 34 -13.53 21.47 -6.73
N GLU A 35 -13.94 20.90 -5.60
CA GLU A 35 -13.15 19.84 -5.00
C GLU A 35 -13.12 18.70 -6.01
N GLU A 36 -12.09 18.72 -6.85
CA GLU A 36 -11.62 17.57 -7.58
C GLU A 36 -11.22 16.54 -6.52
N THR A 37 -12.18 15.76 -6.04
CA THR A 37 -11.88 14.45 -5.47
C THR A 37 -11.40 13.61 -6.64
N THR A 38 -10.12 13.79 -6.97
CA THR A 38 -9.38 12.87 -7.83
C THR A 38 -9.55 11.51 -7.17
N ASP A 39 -10.47 10.71 -7.72
CA ASP A 39 -10.67 9.31 -7.36
C ASP A 39 -9.40 8.59 -7.81
N VAL A 40 -8.40 8.61 -6.93
CA VAL A 40 -7.16 7.88 -7.12
C VAL A 40 -7.58 6.43 -7.07
N VAL A 41 -7.76 5.84 -8.25
CA VAL A 41 -7.98 4.41 -8.38
C VAL A 41 -6.75 3.73 -7.79
N THR A 42 -6.85 3.34 -6.53
CA THR A 42 -5.84 2.53 -5.88
C THR A 42 -5.85 1.18 -6.60
N THR A 43 -4.67 0.74 -7.05
CA THR A 43 -4.53 -0.63 -7.54
C THR A 43 -4.83 -1.57 -6.37
N ALA A 44 -5.39 -2.77 -6.58
CA ALA A 44 -5.88 -3.63 -5.50
C ALA A 44 -4.86 -3.96 -4.37
N SER A 45 -3.56 -3.78 -4.64
CA SER A 45 -2.46 -3.93 -3.69
C SER A 45 -2.03 -2.65 -2.97
N ILE A 46 -2.56 -1.48 -3.36
CA ILE A 46 -2.30 -0.18 -2.76
C ILE A 46 -3.52 0.18 -1.91
N VAL A 47 -3.32 0.48 -0.64
CA VAL A 47 -4.40 0.70 0.31
C VAL A 47 -4.23 2.02 1.05
N ASP A 48 -5.31 2.79 1.13
CA ASP A 48 -5.36 4.11 1.77
C ASP A 48 -6.49 4.23 2.81
N ASN A 49 -7.29 3.18 2.98
CA ASN A 49 -8.39 3.12 3.92
C ASN A 49 -8.58 1.71 4.51
N ALA A 50 -9.36 1.62 5.59
CA ALA A 50 -9.57 0.39 6.36
C ALA A 50 -10.21 -0.74 5.55
N ASP A 51 -11.25 -0.44 4.77
CA ASP A 51 -11.98 -1.44 3.96
C ASP A 51 -11.05 -2.03 2.88
N ALA A 52 -10.30 -1.17 2.19
CA ALA A 52 -9.31 -1.60 1.20
C ALA A 52 -8.22 -2.49 1.81
N PHE A 53 -7.76 -2.17 3.02
CA PHE A 53 -6.80 -3.01 3.75
C PHE A 53 -7.41 -4.37 4.11
N ALA A 54 -8.61 -4.39 4.70
CA ALA A 54 -9.31 -5.61 5.10
C ALA A 54 -9.57 -6.55 3.90
N ASP A 55 -9.98 -5.99 2.76
CA ASP A 55 -10.17 -6.74 1.52
C ASP A 55 -8.83 -7.29 1.00
N ALA A 56 -7.79 -6.47 0.96
CA ALA A 56 -6.48 -6.84 0.41
C ALA A 56 -5.75 -7.92 1.22
N VAL A 57 -5.95 -7.97 2.55
CA VAL A 57 -5.34 -9.00 3.42
C VAL A 57 -6.13 -10.31 3.47
N SER A 58 -7.37 -10.33 2.98
CA SER A 58 -8.23 -11.52 2.96
C SER A 58 -7.73 -12.62 2.01
N GLU A 59 -8.37 -13.80 2.10
CA GLU A 59 -8.12 -14.95 1.23
C GLU A 59 -8.23 -14.63 -0.27
N ASN A 60 -9.08 -13.66 -0.64
CA ASN A 60 -9.26 -13.22 -2.03
C ASN A 60 -8.45 -11.96 -2.39
N GLY A 61 -7.51 -11.57 -1.53
CA GLY A 61 -6.72 -10.36 -1.63
C GLY A 61 -5.55 -10.44 -2.61
N THR A 62 -4.41 -9.82 -2.27
CA THR A 62 -3.25 -9.67 -3.19
C THR A 62 -1.91 -9.91 -2.50
N TRP A 63 -0.94 -10.57 -3.15
CA TRP A 63 0.31 -11.00 -2.52
C TRP A 63 1.08 -9.88 -1.78
N ILE A 64 0.93 -8.62 -2.18
CA ILE A 64 1.52 -7.44 -1.54
C ILE A 64 0.44 -6.41 -1.22
N ILE A 65 0.46 -5.90 0.01
CA ILE A 65 -0.44 -4.86 0.51
C ILE A 65 0.41 -3.67 0.92
N ALA A 66 0.36 -2.57 0.17
CA ALA A 66 1.16 -1.36 0.37
C ALA A 66 0.31 -0.20 0.88
N ALA A 67 0.53 0.23 2.12
CA ALA A 67 -0.17 1.35 2.72
C ALA A 67 0.40 2.68 2.21
N LEU A 68 -0.47 3.68 2.00
CA LEU A 68 -0.10 5.04 1.62
C LEU A 68 -0.19 6.06 2.76
N ASN A 69 -0.77 5.66 3.89
CA ASN A 69 -1.00 6.49 5.07
C ASN A 69 -1.24 5.60 6.29
N ASP A 70 -1.34 6.24 7.45
CA ASP A 70 -1.80 5.57 8.67
C ASP A 70 -3.22 5.04 8.48
N LEU A 71 -3.46 3.83 8.98
CA LEU A 71 -4.75 3.14 8.92
C LEU A 71 -5.22 2.82 10.33
N THR A 72 -6.52 3.01 10.59
CA THR A 72 -7.17 2.54 11.81
C THR A 72 -8.32 1.63 11.42
N ILE A 73 -8.26 0.38 11.86
CA ILE A 73 -9.28 -0.63 11.63
C ILE A 73 -9.85 -0.99 13.00
N ASP A 74 -11.14 -0.75 13.21
CA ASP A 74 -11.80 -0.93 14.51
C ASP A 74 -12.13 -2.42 14.81
N GLU A 75 -11.93 -3.30 13.84
CA GLU A 75 -12.26 -4.73 13.91
C GLU A 75 -10.99 -5.59 13.91
N GLU A 76 -11.10 -6.83 14.40
CA GLU A 76 -10.00 -7.79 14.28
C GLU A 76 -9.73 -8.11 12.81
N VAL A 77 -8.45 -8.16 12.44
CA VAL A 77 -8.02 -8.46 11.07
C VAL A 77 -7.46 -9.88 11.01
N VAL A 78 -7.82 -10.60 9.94
CA VAL A 78 -7.24 -11.90 9.62
C VAL A 78 -6.53 -11.80 8.28
N VAL A 79 -5.22 -12.07 8.27
CA VAL A 79 -4.41 -12.16 7.06
C VAL A 79 -4.40 -13.61 6.59
N SER A 80 -5.08 -13.90 5.49
CA SER A 80 -5.30 -15.27 5.03
C SER A 80 -5.12 -15.45 3.51
N GLY A 81 -5.11 -16.71 3.09
CA GLY A 81 -4.89 -17.15 1.72
C GLY A 81 -3.43 -17.49 1.42
N GLU A 82 -3.24 -18.19 0.31
CA GLU A 82 -1.94 -18.63 -0.22
C GLU A 82 -1.59 -17.80 -1.45
N PHE A 83 -0.45 -17.13 -1.40
CA PHE A 83 0.02 -16.23 -2.45
C PHE A 83 1.48 -16.54 -2.77
N TYR A 84 1.91 -16.15 -3.96
CA TYR A 84 3.24 -16.41 -4.46
C TYR A 84 3.95 -15.08 -4.75
N ASP A 85 5.27 -15.02 -4.59
CA ASP A 85 6.03 -13.79 -4.85
C ASP A 85 5.71 -13.28 -6.28
N LYS A 86 5.31 -12.01 -6.36
CA LYS A 86 4.90 -11.33 -7.62
C LYS A 86 3.70 -11.98 -8.33
N ASP A 87 2.81 -12.63 -7.59
CA ASP A 87 1.65 -13.37 -8.12
C ASP A 87 2.01 -14.42 -9.19
N ASP A 88 3.21 -15.00 -9.11
CA ASP A 88 3.68 -16.04 -10.03
C ASP A 88 3.85 -17.36 -9.29
N SER A 89 3.01 -18.35 -9.62
CA SER A 89 3.01 -19.67 -8.97
C SER A 89 4.26 -20.52 -9.22
N ALA A 90 5.18 -20.06 -10.07
CA ALA A 90 6.52 -20.63 -10.19
C ALA A 90 7.49 -20.17 -9.09
N ASN A 91 7.16 -19.09 -8.36
CA ASN A 91 7.95 -18.58 -7.24
C ASN A 91 7.53 -19.22 -5.91
N ASP A 92 8.22 -18.84 -4.84
CA ASP A 92 7.93 -19.32 -3.49
C ASP A 92 6.61 -18.72 -2.95
N ILE A 93 5.97 -19.44 -2.03
CA ILE A 93 4.84 -18.93 -1.26
C ILE A 93 5.32 -17.72 -0.46
N TYR A 94 4.69 -16.56 -0.66
CA TYR A 94 5.09 -15.29 -0.06
C TYR A 94 3.91 -14.34 0.04
N ARG A 95 3.87 -13.60 1.15
CA ARG A 95 2.87 -12.56 1.42
C ARG A 95 3.56 -11.37 2.06
N LYS A 96 3.20 -10.14 1.67
CA LYS A 96 3.83 -8.93 2.22
C LYS A 96 2.82 -7.87 2.61
N ILE A 97 2.98 -7.31 3.81
CA ILE A 97 2.40 -6.03 4.20
C ILE A 97 3.52 -5.00 4.25
N ALA A 98 3.44 -3.99 3.40
CA ALA A 98 4.37 -2.87 3.31
C ALA A 98 3.70 -1.62 3.92
N ALA A 99 3.99 -1.33 5.19
CA ALA A 99 3.50 -0.12 5.84
C ALA A 99 4.41 1.09 5.56
N TYR A 100 4.81 1.28 4.30
CA TYR A 100 5.78 2.28 3.90
C TYR A 100 5.69 2.62 2.40
N THR A 101 6.13 3.82 2.02
CA THR A 101 6.44 4.19 0.63
C THR A 101 7.94 4.09 0.38
N GLN A 102 8.34 3.93 -0.88
CA GLN A 102 9.75 3.91 -1.27
C GLN A 102 9.99 4.65 -2.59
N ASP A 103 11.24 5.07 -2.80
CA ASP A 103 11.71 5.61 -4.07
C ASP A 103 12.09 4.51 -5.09
N ASP A 104 12.48 4.93 -6.30
CA ASP A 104 12.91 4.04 -7.39
C ASP A 104 14.18 3.22 -7.05
N ASP A 105 14.96 3.67 -6.06
CA ASP A 105 16.16 3.00 -5.57
C ASP A 105 15.87 2.06 -4.38
N HIS A 106 14.59 1.84 -4.05
CA HIS A 106 14.09 1.02 -2.95
C HIS A 106 14.45 1.53 -1.54
N ASN A 107 14.72 2.82 -1.40
CA ASN A 107 14.84 3.45 -0.08
C ASN A 107 13.44 3.77 0.46
N ILE A 108 13.20 3.42 1.72
CA ILE A 108 11.97 3.82 2.41
C ILE A 108 11.92 5.35 2.49
N THR A 109 10.84 5.96 1.99
CA THR A 109 10.62 7.41 1.99
C THR A 109 9.67 7.85 3.11
N ASP A 110 8.63 7.07 3.39
CA ASP A 110 7.70 7.29 4.51
C ASP A 110 7.36 5.94 5.16
N SER A 111 6.88 5.98 6.40
CA SER A 111 6.45 4.78 7.15
C SER A 111 5.18 5.11 7.93
N PHE A 112 4.28 4.14 8.03
CA PHE A 112 2.91 4.35 8.51
C PHE A 112 2.57 3.42 9.66
N THR A 113 1.56 3.82 10.43
CA THR A 113 0.97 3.01 11.50
C THR A 113 -0.30 2.33 11.02
N ILE A 114 -0.38 1.01 11.18
CA ILE A 114 -1.60 0.24 11.01
C ILE A 114 -2.09 -0.11 12.42
N THR A 115 -3.17 0.52 12.85
CA THR A 115 -3.80 0.30 14.16
C THR A 115 -4.94 -0.69 14.03
N VAL A 116 -4.88 -1.78 14.79
CA VAL A 116 -5.90 -2.83 14.87
C VAL A 116 -6.05 -3.32 16.31
N PRO A 117 -7.24 -3.76 16.76
CA PRO A 117 -7.38 -4.45 18.04
C PRO A 117 -6.53 -5.73 18.10
N LYS A 118 -6.48 -6.47 16.99
CA LYS A 118 -5.79 -7.75 16.84
C LYS A 118 -5.54 -8.06 15.36
N LEU A 119 -4.37 -8.61 15.04
CA LEU A 119 -4.03 -9.15 13.73
C LEU A 119 -3.72 -10.65 13.83
N THR A 120 -4.49 -11.48 13.13
CA THR A 120 -4.26 -12.93 13.06
C THR A 120 -3.57 -13.27 11.75
N VAL A 121 -2.43 -13.97 11.79
CA VAL A 121 -1.64 -14.38 10.63
C VAL A 121 -1.89 -15.84 10.31
N GLN A 122 -2.58 -16.08 9.20
CA GLN A 122 -2.88 -17.41 8.65
C GLN A 122 -2.24 -17.66 7.28
N SER A 123 -1.71 -16.62 6.62
CA SER A 123 -0.88 -16.78 5.41
C SER A 123 0.55 -17.19 5.78
N GLU A 124 1.05 -18.25 5.16
CA GLU A 124 2.45 -18.64 5.29
C GLU A 124 3.39 -17.55 4.73
N ASN A 125 4.56 -17.44 5.35
CA ASN A 125 5.62 -16.52 4.93
C ASN A 125 5.20 -15.04 4.86
N LEU A 126 4.21 -14.63 5.67
CA LEU A 126 3.86 -13.22 5.79
C LEU A 126 5.05 -12.41 6.29
N ASN A 127 5.45 -11.43 5.51
CA ASN A 127 6.46 -10.44 5.84
C ASN A 127 5.80 -9.08 6.10
N PHE A 128 5.84 -8.64 7.36
CA PHE A 128 5.48 -7.27 7.72
C PHE A 128 6.73 -6.40 7.68
N GLN A 129 6.73 -5.42 6.79
CA GLN A 129 7.89 -4.56 6.51
C GLN A 129 7.54 -3.08 6.59
N GLY A 130 8.42 -2.32 7.23
CA GLY A 130 8.26 -0.87 7.43
C GLY A 130 7.17 -0.54 8.46
N GLY A 131 7.17 0.69 8.94
CA GLY A 131 6.09 1.22 9.77
C GLY A 131 5.90 0.51 11.12
N THR A 132 4.71 0.72 11.69
CA THR A 132 4.31 0.19 12.98
C THR A 132 2.97 -0.53 12.85
N LEU A 133 2.89 -1.77 13.31
CA LEU A 133 1.62 -2.44 13.60
C LEU A 133 1.29 -2.18 15.07
N GLN A 134 0.25 -1.39 15.33
CA GLN A 134 -0.24 -1.16 16.69
C GLN A 134 -1.41 -2.09 16.96
N GLY A 135 -1.18 -3.08 17.83
CA GLY A 135 -2.11 -4.16 18.10
C GLY A 135 -1.40 -5.48 18.40
N ASP A 136 -2.11 -6.42 19.03
CA ASP A 136 -1.55 -7.75 19.30
C ASP A 136 -1.60 -8.62 18.04
N VAL A 137 -0.52 -9.37 17.80
CA VAL A 137 -0.34 -10.26 16.66
C VAL A 137 -0.45 -11.71 17.11
N TYR A 138 -1.31 -12.48 16.43
CA TYR A 138 -1.50 -13.91 16.66
C TYR A 138 -1.05 -14.67 15.43
N VAL A 139 0.05 -15.40 15.53
CA VAL A 139 0.68 -16.10 14.41
C VAL A 139 0.28 -17.58 14.44
N GLU A 140 -0.49 -17.99 13.44
CA GLU A 140 -1.01 -19.35 13.28
C GLU A 140 -0.33 -20.10 12.10
N ALA A 141 0.35 -19.38 11.20
CA ALA A 141 1.02 -19.92 10.03
C ALA A 141 2.55 -19.81 10.11
N ASN A 142 3.23 -20.73 9.42
CA ASN A 142 4.69 -20.81 9.42
C ASN A 142 5.34 -19.61 8.69
N GLY A 143 6.58 -19.31 9.07
CA GLY A 143 7.45 -18.39 8.31
C GLY A 143 7.12 -16.91 8.48
N PHE A 144 6.36 -16.53 9.51
CA PHE A 144 6.09 -15.12 9.82
C PHE A 144 7.41 -14.34 9.97
N GLN A 145 7.48 -13.19 9.32
CA GLN A 145 8.64 -12.31 9.29
C GLN A 145 8.23 -10.92 9.76
N LEU A 146 8.89 -10.42 10.81
CA LEU A 146 8.90 -9.01 11.17
C LEU A 146 10.23 -8.41 10.73
N HIS A 147 10.22 -7.65 9.63
CA HIS A 147 11.43 -7.07 9.04
C HIS A 147 12.12 -6.07 9.99
N GLU A 148 13.44 -5.89 9.87
CA GLU A 148 14.24 -4.97 10.71
C GLU A 148 13.76 -3.51 10.72
N THR A 149 12.99 -3.10 9.71
CA THR A 149 12.44 -1.74 9.57
C THR A 149 11.04 -1.60 10.15
N ALA A 150 10.47 -2.65 10.73
CA ALA A 150 9.13 -2.66 11.26
C ALA A 150 9.11 -2.72 12.79
N THR A 151 8.01 -2.23 13.36
CA THR A 151 7.71 -2.35 14.80
C THR A 151 6.34 -3.00 15.00
N VAL A 152 6.24 -3.90 15.97
CA VAL A 152 4.96 -4.29 16.58
C VAL A 152 4.84 -3.55 17.91
N ASP A 153 3.92 -2.58 17.95
CA ASP A 153 3.51 -1.93 19.19
C ASP A 153 2.37 -2.74 19.84
N GLY A 154 2.77 -3.83 20.50
CA GLY A 154 1.88 -4.88 21.00
C GLY A 154 2.65 -6.16 21.30
N ASN A 155 1.91 -7.24 21.54
CA ASN A 155 2.47 -8.57 21.79
C ASN A 155 2.45 -9.43 20.51
N ILE A 156 3.32 -10.42 20.44
CA ILE A 156 3.27 -11.48 19.42
C ILE A 156 3.05 -12.82 20.12
N TYR A 157 1.98 -13.51 19.73
CA TYR A 157 1.62 -14.83 20.23
C TYR A 157 1.70 -15.85 19.11
N PHE A 158 2.49 -16.90 19.30
CA PHE A 158 2.57 -18.03 18.37
C PHE A 158 1.63 -19.15 18.81
N ALA A 159 0.92 -19.75 17.86
CA ALA A 159 -0.03 -20.84 18.14
C ALA A 159 0.62 -22.11 18.70
N ASN A 160 1.92 -22.31 18.49
CA ASN A 160 2.73 -23.37 19.08
C ASN A 160 4.23 -23.12 18.80
N ALA A 161 5.08 -23.92 19.46
CA ALA A 161 6.53 -23.83 19.33
C ALA A 161 7.06 -24.18 17.92
N ASP A 162 6.34 -25.00 17.13
CA ASP A 162 6.76 -25.31 15.77
C ASP A 162 6.58 -24.09 14.86
N VAL A 163 5.48 -23.35 15.01
CA VAL A 163 5.25 -22.09 14.29
C VAL A 163 6.27 -21.03 14.72
N GLU A 164 6.49 -20.84 16.02
CA GLU A 164 7.52 -19.92 16.55
C GLU A 164 8.91 -20.21 15.96
N ALA A 165 9.30 -21.49 15.89
CA ALA A 165 10.61 -21.90 15.40
C ALA A 165 10.85 -21.57 13.91
N THR A 166 9.79 -21.30 13.15
CA THR A 166 9.88 -20.90 11.73
C THR A 166 9.89 -19.39 11.52
N ALA A 167 9.60 -18.61 12.56
CA ALA A 167 9.47 -17.16 12.45
C ALA A 167 10.84 -16.45 12.46
N ALA A 168 10.91 -15.30 11.80
CA ALA A 168 12.04 -14.39 11.84
C ALA A 168 11.59 -13.03 12.39
N ILE A 169 12.06 -12.68 13.58
CA ILE A 169 11.71 -11.43 14.26
C ILE A 169 12.96 -10.55 14.29
N ASP A 170 13.18 -9.80 13.21
CA ASP A 170 14.31 -8.89 13.05
C ASP A 170 13.98 -7.44 13.46
N GLY A 171 12.69 -7.08 13.43
CA GLY A 171 12.17 -5.78 13.87
C GLY A 171 11.98 -5.65 15.38
N GLU A 172 11.39 -4.52 15.80
CA GLU A 172 11.13 -4.21 17.21
C GLU A 172 9.77 -4.73 17.67
N VAL A 173 9.69 -5.27 18.88
CA VAL A 173 8.43 -5.65 19.55
C VAL A 173 8.40 -4.97 20.92
N THR A 174 7.39 -4.14 21.18
CA THR A 174 7.29 -3.38 22.44
C THR A 174 6.72 -4.21 23.60
N GLY A 175 5.93 -5.24 23.28
CA GLY A 175 5.34 -6.18 24.23
C GLY A 175 6.13 -7.48 24.37
N THR A 176 5.41 -8.57 24.67
CA THR A 176 5.99 -9.90 24.82
C THR A 176 5.92 -10.70 23.52
N VAL A 177 6.88 -11.60 23.35
CA VAL A 177 6.86 -12.66 22.34
C VAL A 177 6.79 -14.00 23.07
N GLU A 178 5.70 -14.75 22.87
CA GLU A 178 5.51 -16.04 23.55
C GLU A 178 4.59 -16.99 22.76
N VAL A 179 4.55 -18.24 23.18
CA VAL A 179 3.63 -19.26 22.65
C VAL A 179 2.37 -19.31 23.52
N GLN A 180 1.18 -19.34 22.90
CA GLN A 180 -0.12 -19.45 23.59
C GLN A 180 -0.99 -20.59 23.07
#